data_AF-A0A9R0ZUI6-F1
#
_entry.id   AF-A0A9R0ZUI6-F1
#
_cell.length_a   1.000
_cell.length_b   1.000
_cell.length_c   1.000
_cell.angle_alpha   90.00
_cell.angle_beta   90.00
_cell.angle_gamma   90.00
#
_symmetry.space_group_name_H-M   'P 1'
#
loop_
_entity.id
_entity.type
_entity.pdbx_description
1 polymer ?
#
loop_
_entity_poly.entity_id
_entity_poly.type
_entity_poly.pdbx_seq_one_letter_code
_entity_poly.pdbx_strand_id
1 'polypeptide(L)'
;MSSSWNSVGLEVLYQVIGWIAFVAWSFSFYPQVVLNYRRKSVVGLNFDFLVLNFTKHSSYLIYNAALFFSPFIQKQYHDKFGDKEMIPVAANDVAFSLHAVALTSFTLYQVFIYERGNQKVSKVCISISAVVWSAAIVCLIVAWPKSNWLWLIDVFNSIQVAMTTVKYIPQAVMNFRRKSTVGWSIGNILLDLTGGVLNFGQMGVQSIDQHTLVNFYGNIGKTLLSLETVFFDVLFIIQHYVLYPVKRDENGKAIISERVAPLIRPSDKPEEDSV
;
A
#
# COMPACT_ATOMS: atom_id res chain seq x y z
N MET A 1 23.53 -14.27 -23.72
CA MET A 1 22.38 -13.69 -24.42
C MET A 1 21.42 -13.23 -23.34
N SER A 2 21.20 -11.92 -23.21
CA SER A 2 20.27 -11.39 -22.20
C SER A 2 18.87 -11.96 -22.45
N SER A 3 18.16 -12.32 -21.39
CA SER A 3 16.75 -12.68 -21.42
C SER A 3 15.93 -11.57 -22.10
N SER A 4 15.55 -11.80 -23.36
CA SER A 4 14.74 -10.87 -24.15
C SER A 4 13.33 -11.42 -24.31
N TRP A 5 12.39 -10.54 -24.63
CA TRP A 5 11.03 -10.91 -24.99
C TRP A 5 11.01 -11.86 -26.19
N ASN A 6 10.16 -12.89 -26.13
CA ASN A 6 9.93 -13.81 -27.24
C ASN A 6 8.87 -13.25 -28.21
N SER A 7 7.94 -12.45 -27.71
CA SER A 7 6.87 -11.82 -28.48
C SER A 7 6.79 -10.32 -28.22
N VAL A 8 6.96 -9.53 -29.29
CA VAL A 8 6.78 -8.06 -29.26
C VAL A 8 5.37 -7.69 -28.80
N GLY A 9 4.35 -8.47 -29.16
CA GLY A 9 2.98 -8.22 -28.73
C GLY A 9 2.80 -8.37 -27.21
N LEU A 10 3.43 -9.37 -26.61
CA LEU A 10 3.40 -9.58 -25.16
C LEU A 10 4.23 -8.52 -24.41
N GLU A 11 5.36 -8.10 -24.97
CA GLU A 11 6.15 -6.99 -24.44
C GLU A 11 5.33 -5.69 -24.38
N VAL A 12 4.66 -5.32 -25.48
CA VAL A 12 3.82 -4.12 -25.53
C VAL A 12 2.65 -4.24 -24.55
N LEU A 13 1.98 -5.39 -24.50
CA LEU A 13 0.89 -5.63 -23.56
C LEU A 13 1.34 -5.50 -22.10
N TYR A 14 2.51 -6.07 -21.76
CA TYR A 14 3.13 -5.95 -20.44
C TYR A 14 3.36 -4.49 -20.05
N GLN A 15 3.92 -3.69 -20.95
CA GLN A 15 4.16 -2.27 -20.70
C GLN A 15 2.84 -1.50 -20.51
N VAL A 16 1.87 -1.70 -21.41
CA VAL A 16 0.57 -1.01 -21.36
C VAL A 16 -0.15 -1.32 -20.05
N ILE A 17 -0.28 -2.60 -19.67
CA ILE A 17 -0.93 -2.99 -18.42
C ILE A 17 -0.21 -2.40 -17.20
N GLY A 18 1.12 -2.46 -17.18
CA GLY A 18 1.93 -1.92 -16.08
C GLY A 18 1.76 -0.41 -15.90
N TRP A 19 1.73 0.35 -16.98
CA TRP A 19 1.53 1.80 -16.93
C TRP A 19 0.09 2.18 -16.56
N ILE A 20 -0.93 1.42 -16.99
CA ILE A 20 -2.31 1.64 -16.54
C ILE A 20 -2.40 1.35 -15.02
N ALA A 21 -1.76 0.29 -14.52
CA ALA A 21 -1.71 -0.01 -13.09
C ALA A 21 -1.05 1.13 -12.29
N PHE A 22 0.09 1.64 -12.78
CA PHE A 22 0.75 2.82 -12.21
C PHE A 22 -0.18 4.02 -12.12
N VAL A 23 -0.90 4.34 -13.21
CA VAL A 23 -1.81 5.48 -13.27
C VAL A 23 -2.96 5.31 -12.27
N ALA A 24 -3.62 4.14 -12.28
CA ALA A 24 -4.74 3.83 -11.40
C ALA A 24 -4.36 4.00 -9.92
N TRP A 25 -3.22 3.42 -9.51
CA TRP A 25 -2.75 3.59 -8.14
C TRP A 25 -2.29 5.01 -7.83
N SER A 26 -1.60 5.70 -8.74
CA SER A 26 -1.08 7.05 -8.50
C SER A 26 -2.19 8.07 -8.26
N PHE A 27 -3.28 8.00 -9.04
CA PHE A 27 -4.43 8.89 -8.85
C PHE A 27 -5.05 8.79 -7.46
N SER A 28 -4.94 7.66 -6.78
CA SER A 28 -5.50 7.46 -5.43
C SER A 28 -4.85 8.35 -4.35
N PHE A 29 -3.63 8.84 -4.56
CA PHE A 29 -2.89 9.67 -3.60
C PHE A 29 -3.32 11.14 -3.60
N TYR A 30 -3.71 11.66 -4.76
CA TYR A 30 -3.97 13.09 -4.96
C TYR A 30 -5.16 13.66 -4.17
N PRO A 31 -6.30 12.96 -4.00
CA PRO A 31 -7.45 13.52 -3.28
C PRO A 31 -7.08 14.03 -1.88
N GLN A 32 -6.27 13.28 -1.12
CA GLN A 32 -5.85 13.68 0.22
C GLN A 32 -4.93 14.89 0.20
N VAL A 33 -3.96 14.92 -0.73
CA VAL A 33 -3.03 16.04 -0.90
C VAL A 33 -3.77 17.34 -1.21
N VAL A 34 -4.73 17.28 -2.14
CA VAL A 34 -5.56 18.42 -2.54
C VAL A 34 -6.46 18.85 -1.39
N LEU A 35 -7.07 17.92 -0.66
CA LEU A 35 -7.93 18.22 0.48
C LEU A 35 -7.17 18.97 1.59
N ASN A 36 -6.00 18.49 1.95
CA ASN A 36 -5.12 19.12 2.94
C ASN A 36 -4.75 20.54 2.48
N TYR A 37 -4.38 20.71 1.21
CA TYR A 37 -4.04 22.02 0.65
C TYR A 37 -5.20 23.00 0.66
N ARG A 38 -6.43 22.56 0.35
CA ARG A 38 -7.63 23.40 0.34
C ARG A 38 -8.07 23.79 1.75
N ARG A 39 -8.04 22.85 2.69
CA ARG A 39 -8.47 23.08 4.08
C ARG A 39 -7.42 23.79 4.93
N LYS A 40 -6.15 23.78 4.51
CA LYS A 40 -4.99 24.19 5.33
C LYS A 40 -4.97 23.51 6.70
N SER A 41 -5.54 22.31 6.76
CA SER A 41 -5.74 21.52 7.97
C SER A 41 -5.65 20.05 7.60
N VAL A 42 -4.93 19.29 8.42
CA VAL A 42 -4.84 17.82 8.35
C VAL A 42 -5.73 17.16 9.41
N VAL A 43 -6.64 17.91 10.04
CA VAL A 43 -7.57 17.36 11.02
C VAL A 43 -8.50 16.33 10.34
N GLY A 44 -8.49 15.11 10.89
CA GLY A 44 -9.16 13.92 10.37
C GLY A 44 -8.24 12.94 9.61
N LEU A 45 -7.01 13.35 9.26
CA LEU A 45 -6.03 12.44 8.63
C LEU A 45 -5.43 11.50 9.68
N ASN A 46 -5.45 10.19 9.42
CA ASN A 46 -4.81 9.23 10.31
C ASN A 46 -3.28 9.25 10.14
N PHE A 47 -2.55 9.73 11.17
CA PHE A 47 -1.09 9.83 11.11
C PHE A 47 -0.39 8.47 11.17
N ASP A 48 -0.98 7.47 11.82
CA ASP A 48 -0.44 6.11 11.82
C ASP A 48 -0.46 5.53 10.42
N PHE A 49 -1.58 5.72 9.71
CA PHE A 49 -1.71 5.30 8.31
C PHE A 49 -0.63 5.96 7.43
N LEU A 50 -0.35 7.24 7.65
CA LEU A 50 0.66 7.96 6.90
C LEU A 50 2.08 7.42 7.14
N VAL A 51 2.46 7.17 8.40
CA VAL A 51 3.77 6.61 8.77
C VAL A 51 3.95 5.17 8.28
N LEU A 52 2.91 4.34 8.40
CA LEU A 52 2.93 2.96 7.91
C LEU A 52 3.04 2.91 6.38
N ASN A 53 2.31 3.75 5.64
CA ASN A 53 2.45 3.83 4.18
C ASN A 53 3.84 4.36 3.78
N PHE A 54 4.39 5.33 4.51
CA PHE A 54 5.74 5.81 4.23
C PHE A 54 6.78 4.68 4.38
N THR A 55 6.67 3.88 5.44
CA THR A 55 7.53 2.70 5.67
C THR A 55 7.36 1.66 4.56
N LYS A 56 6.10 1.35 4.20
CA LYS A 56 5.75 0.43 3.11
C LYS A 56 6.36 0.87 1.78
N HIS A 57 6.05 2.09 1.33
CA HIS A 57 6.46 2.58 0.02
C HIS A 57 7.98 2.79 -0.07
N SER A 58 8.63 3.22 1.01
CA SER A 58 10.10 3.33 1.05
C SER A 58 10.76 1.96 0.90
N SER A 59 10.27 0.94 1.60
CA SER A 59 10.79 -0.43 1.47
C SER A 59 10.56 -0.99 0.07
N TYR A 60 9.39 -0.72 -0.53
CA TYR A 60 9.11 -1.13 -1.91
C TYR A 60 10.01 -0.42 -2.93
N LEU A 61 10.26 0.88 -2.75
CA LEU A 61 11.18 1.65 -3.58
C LEU A 61 12.62 1.14 -3.47
N ILE A 62 13.09 0.82 -2.26
CA ILE A 62 14.43 0.25 -2.05
C ILE A 62 14.57 -1.05 -2.85
N TYR A 63 13.61 -1.97 -2.75
CA TYR A 63 13.63 -3.21 -3.52
C TYR A 63 13.62 -2.96 -5.03
N ASN A 64 12.64 -2.19 -5.53
CA ASN A 64 12.47 -1.97 -6.96
C ASN A 64 13.68 -1.24 -7.56
N ALA A 65 14.13 -0.15 -6.94
CA ALA A 65 15.26 0.62 -7.45
C ALA A 65 16.56 -0.20 -7.41
N ALA A 66 16.82 -0.93 -6.32
CA ALA A 66 18.03 -1.73 -6.20
C ALA A 66 18.07 -2.88 -7.23
N LEU A 67 16.99 -3.64 -7.39
CA LEU A 67 16.93 -4.74 -8.36
C LEU A 67 16.90 -4.23 -9.81
N PHE A 68 16.25 -3.09 -10.07
CA PHE A 68 16.15 -2.52 -11.42
C PHE A 68 17.46 -1.87 -11.89
N PHE A 69 18.20 -1.17 -11.02
CA PHE A 69 19.37 -0.40 -11.44
C PHE A 69 20.72 -1.06 -11.16
N SER A 70 20.83 -2.01 -10.22
CA SER A 70 22.13 -2.58 -9.82
C SER A 70 22.47 -3.84 -10.62
N PRO A 71 23.47 -3.81 -11.52
CA PRO A 71 23.88 -5.02 -12.25
C PRO A 71 24.43 -6.09 -11.31
N PHE A 72 24.98 -5.68 -10.15
CA PHE A 72 25.47 -6.62 -9.14
C PHE A 72 24.33 -7.45 -8.54
N ILE A 73 23.22 -6.80 -8.19
CA ILE A 73 22.06 -7.49 -7.61
C ILE A 73 21.36 -8.33 -8.67
N GLN A 74 21.25 -7.83 -9.90
CA GLN A 74 20.74 -8.59 -11.04
C GLN A 74 21.55 -9.86 -11.28
N LYS A 75 22.89 -9.78 -11.19
CA LYS A 75 23.75 -10.96 -11.26
C LYS A 75 23.40 -11.97 -10.15
N GLN A 76 23.27 -11.53 -8.90
CA GLN A 76 22.86 -12.42 -7.81
C GLN A 76 21.49 -13.05 -8.03
N TYR A 77 20.58 -12.33 -8.70
CA TYR A 77 19.28 -12.86 -9.08
C TYR A 77 19.42 -13.97 -10.13
N HIS A 78 20.20 -13.75 -11.18
CA HIS A 78 20.48 -14.76 -12.19
C HIS A 78 21.23 -15.98 -11.63
N ASP A 79 22.17 -15.78 -10.70
CA ASP A 79 22.86 -16.87 -10.01
C ASP A 79 21.86 -17.77 -9.21
N LYS A 80 20.75 -17.18 -8.72
CA LYS A 80 19.73 -17.87 -7.92
C LYS A 80 18.64 -18.53 -8.78
N PHE A 81 18.18 -17.86 -9.84
CA PHE A 81 16.99 -18.26 -10.60
C PHE A 81 17.29 -18.71 -12.04
N GLY A 82 18.47 -18.39 -12.57
CA GLY A 82 18.93 -18.76 -13.91
C GLY A 82 19.23 -17.55 -14.81
N ASP A 83 20.28 -17.66 -15.62
CA ASP A 83 20.75 -16.61 -16.54
C ASP A 83 19.75 -16.22 -17.64
N LYS A 84 18.78 -17.10 -17.91
CA LYS A 84 17.73 -16.88 -18.93
C LYS A 84 16.50 -16.18 -18.36
N GLU A 85 16.40 -16.04 -17.05
CA GLU A 85 15.23 -15.47 -16.40
C GLU A 85 15.27 -13.95 -16.45
N MET A 86 14.18 -13.32 -16.84
CA MET A 86 14.06 -11.87 -16.83
C MET A 86 14.01 -11.32 -15.41
N ILE A 87 14.57 -10.12 -15.21
CA ILE A 87 14.45 -9.40 -13.94
C ILE A 87 12.97 -9.06 -13.68
N PRO A 88 12.40 -9.43 -12.53
CA PRO A 88 10.96 -9.36 -12.26
C PRO A 88 10.53 -7.99 -11.73
N VAL A 89 11.17 -6.92 -12.20
CA VAL A 89 10.88 -5.53 -11.83
C VAL A 89 10.85 -4.69 -13.10
N ALA A 90 9.71 -4.02 -13.32
CA ALA A 90 9.49 -3.14 -14.45
C ALA A 90 9.77 -1.68 -14.12
N ALA A 91 9.92 -0.85 -15.16
CA ALA A 91 10.05 0.61 -14.99
C ALA A 91 8.83 1.23 -14.28
N ASN A 92 7.62 0.73 -14.54
CA ASN A 92 6.41 1.22 -13.88
C ASN A 92 6.38 0.87 -12.37
N ASP A 93 7.05 -0.20 -11.93
CA ASP A 93 7.15 -0.54 -10.50
C ASP A 93 8.03 0.48 -9.76
N VAL A 94 9.17 0.83 -10.36
CA VAL A 94 10.07 1.89 -9.85
C VAL A 94 9.35 3.24 -9.86
N ALA A 95 8.69 3.60 -10.97
CA ALA A 95 7.95 4.84 -11.09
C ALA A 95 6.83 4.94 -10.03
N PHE A 96 6.06 3.87 -9.84
CA PHE A 96 5.00 3.81 -8.83
C PHE A 96 5.55 3.98 -7.42
N SER A 97 6.56 3.18 -7.05
CA SER A 97 7.11 3.22 -5.71
C SER A 97 7.77 4.57 -5.38
N LEU A 98 8.47 5.18 -6.35
CA LEU A 98 9.02 6.53 -6.22
C LEU A 98 7.91 7.58 -6.04
N HIS A 99 6.89 7.53 -6.89
CA HIS A 99 5.75 8.44 -6.81
C HIS A 99 5.03 8.34 -5.47
N ALA A 100 4.77 7.11 -4.99
CA ALA A 100 4.13 6.87 -3.72
C ALA A 100 4.95 7.42 -2.53
N VAL A 101 6.28 7.23 -2.52
CA VAL A 101 7.17 7.83 -1.51
C VAL A 101 7.13 9.36 -1.57
N ALA A 102 7.16 9.95 -2.77
CA ALA A 102 7.12 11.40 -2.96
C ALA A 102 5.81 12.01 -2.44
N LEU A 103 4.66 11.46 -2.82
CA LEU A 103 3.35 11.95 -2.40
C LEU A 103 3.10 11.73 -0.90
N THR A 104 3.59 10.60 -0.35
CA THR A 104 3.50 10.34 1.09
C THR A 104 4.41 11.29 1.88
N SER A 105 5.63 11.54 1.41
CA SER A 105 6.53 12.56 1.97
C SER A 105 5.93 13.95 1.92
N PHE A 106 5.28 14.30 0.81
CA PHE A 106 4.60 15.59 0.67
C PHE A 106 3.42 15.71 1.65
N THR A 107 2.68 14.64 1.87
CA THR A 107 1.61 14.61 2.87
C THR A 107 2.16 14.69 4.29
N LEU A 108 3.30 14.05 4.59
CA LEU A 108 4.01 14.22 5.86
C LEU A 108 4.45 15.67 6.06
N TYR A 109 4.98 16.30 5.02
CA TYR A 109 5.29 17.73 5.05
C TYR A 109 4.05 18.58 5.37
N GLN A 110 2.90 18.30 4.76
CA GLN A 110 1.63 18.98 5.10
C GLN A 110 1.27 18.82 6.59
N VAL A 111 1.54 17.67 7.21
CA VAL A 111 1.30 17.46 8.65
C VAL A 111 2.17 18.35 9.53
N PHE A 112 3.37 18.75 9.08
CA PHE A 112 4.23 19.67 9.82
C PHE A 112 3.81 21.14 9.70
N ILE A 113 3.20 21.53 8.58
CA ILE A 113 2.90 22.95 8.30
C ILE A 113 1.43 23.34 8.53
N TYR A 114 0.49 22.40 8.50
CA TYR A 114 -0.95 22.67 8.63
C TYR A 114 -1.49 22.33 10.01
N GLU A 115 -2.67 22.86 10.32
CA GLU A 115 -3.35 22.60 11.58
C GLU A 115 -3.63 21.10 11.73
N ARG A 116 -3.14 20.50 12.82
CA ARG A 116 -3.31 19.07 13.15
C ARG A 116 -4.15 18.80 14.39
N GLY A 117 -4.58 19.86 15.09
CA GLY A 117 -5.22 19.75 16.41
C GLY A 117 -4.38 18.93 17.39
N ASN A 118 -5.03 18.02 18.12
CA ASN A 118 -4.39 17.15 19.11
C ASN A 118 -3.98 15.78 18.57
N GLN A 119 -4.08 15.55 17.25
CA GLN A 119 -3.74 14.26 16.65
C GLN A 119 -2.23 13.98 16.75
N LYS A 120 -1.88 12.75 17.12
CA LYS A 120 -0.50 12.28 17.26
C LYS A 120 -0.40 10.88 16.66
N VAL A 121 0.81 10.51 16.25
CA VAL A 121 1.13 9.12 15.92
C VAL A 121 1.01 8.29 17.20
N SER A 122 0.32 7.16 17.14
CA SER A 122 0.15 6.28 18.29
C SER A 122 1.48 5.65 18.69
N LYS A 123 1.63 5.36 19.98
CA LYS A 123 2.81 4.65 20.51
C LYS A 123 2.98 3.29 19.83
N VAL A 124 1.87 2.61 19.50
CA VAL A 124 1.89 1.32 18.79
C VAL A 124 2.48 1.47 17.40
N CYS A 125 2.04 2.47 16.62
CA CYS A 125 2.61 2.73 15.29
C CYS A 125 4.10 3.07 15.37
N ILE A 126 4.50 3.93 16.31
CA ILE A 126 5.92 4.26 16.55
C ILE A 126 6.72 3.00 16.87
N SER A 127 6.24 2.15 17.78
CA SER A 127 6.89 0.89 18.14
C SER A 127 7.02 -0.06 16.95
N ILE A 128 5.96 -0.25 16.15
CA ILE A 128 5.99 -1.09 14.95
C ILE A 128 7.04 -0.56 13.96
N SER A 129 7.00 0.73 13.64
CA SER A 129 7.96 1.33 12.71
C SER A 129 9.40 1.24 13.24
N ALA A 130 9.62 1.48 14.54
CA ALA A 130 10.94 1.38 15.15
C ALA A 130 11.50 -0.05 15.08
N VAL A 131 10.68 -1.06 15.38
CA VAL A 131 11.08 -2.48 15.29
C VAL A 131 11.44 -2.85 13.84
N VAL A 132 10.62 -2.45 12.88
CA VAL A 132 10.83 -2.75 11.45
C VAL A 132 12.12 -2.14 10.93
N TRP A 133 12.36 -0.85 11.20
CA TRP A 133 13.58 -0.18 10.73
C TRP A 133 14.83 -0.67 11.49
N SER A 134 14.71 -1.01 12.77
CA SER A 134 15.81 -1.62 13.52
C SER A 134 16.17 -3.00 12.95
N ALA A 135 15.17 -3.83 12.63
CA ALA A 135 15.39 -5.12 11.98
C ALA A 135 16.03 -4.96 10.60
N ALA A 136 15.62 -3.96 9.82
CA ALA A 136 16.22 -3.65 8.52
C ALA A 136 17.70 -3.25 8.66
N ILE A 137 18.05 -2.45 9.68
CA ILE A 137 19.46 -2.08 9.99
C ILE A 137 20.28 -3.32 10.37
N VAL A 138 19.73 -4.21 11.21
CA VAL A 138 20.40 -5.47 11.55
C VAL A 138 20.62 -6.32 10.29
N CYS A 139 19.63 -6.43 9.42
CA CYS A 139 19.77 -7.15 8.15
C CYS A 139 20.84 -6.53 7.25
N LEU A 140 20.93 -5.19 7.19
CA LEU A 140 21.98 -4.49 6.45
C LEU A 140 23.37 -4.85 7.00
N ILE A 141 23.55 -4.82 8.32
CA ILE A 141 24.81 -5.19 8.99
C ILE A 141 25.18 -6.65 8.68
N VAL A 142 24.21 -7.57 8.63
CA VAL A 142 24.43 -8.98 8.30
C VAL A 142 24.74 -9.19 6.81
N ALA A 143 24.10 -8.45 5.91
CA ALA A 143 24.28 -8.58 4.47
C ALA A 143 25.64 -8.04 4.01
N TRP A 144 26.14 -6.98 4.66
CA TRP A 144 27.32 -6.23 4.24
C TRP A 144 28.58 -7.09 4.06
N PRO A 145 29.02 -7.91 5.03
CA PRO A 145 30.29 -8.65 4.92
C PRO A 145 30.27 -9.73 3.83
N LYS A 146 29.08 -10.28 3.54
CA LYS A 146 28.89 -11.34 2.53
C LYS A 146 28.45 -10.80 1.18
N SER A 147 28.23 -9.49 1.05
CA SER A 147 27.61 -8.87 -0.13
C SER A 147 26.28 -9.51 -0.54
N ASN A 148 25.48 -10.01 0.42
CA ASN A 148 24.20 -10.68 0.16
C ASN A 148 23.08 -9.66 -0.10
N TRP A 149 23.22 -8.84 -1.14
CA TRP A 149 22.33 -7.73 -1.43
C TRP A 149 20.95 -8.17 -1.91
N LEU A 150 20.87 -9.22 -2.73
CA LEU A 150 19.58 -9.78 -3.15
C LEU A 150 18.73 -10.19 -1.95
N TRP A 151 19.32 -10.89 -0.97
CA TRP A 151 18.62 -11.26 0.26
C TRP A 151 18.18 -10.03 1.06
N LEU A 152 19.03 -9.00 1.16
CA LEU A 152 18.67 -7.77 1.87
C LEU A 152 17.46 -7.07 1.23
N ILE A 153 17.42 -6.98 -0.10
CA ILE A 153 16.28 -6.36 -0.78
C ILE A 153 15.01 -7.23 -0.68
N ASP A 154 15.13 -8.56 -0.62
CA ASP A 154 14.01 -9.47 -0.34
C ASP A 154 13.41 -9.21 1.06
N VAL A 155 14.23 -8.80 2.04
CA VAL A 155 13.73 -8.34 3.36
C VAL A 155 12.89 -7.08 3.22
N PHE A 156 13.34 -6.07 2.44
CA PHE A 156 12.54 -4.86 2.18
C PHE A 156 11.24 -5.18 1.41
N ASN A 157 11.29 -6.13 0.48
CA ASN A 157 10.15 -6.64 -0.24
C ASN A 157 9.15 -7.37 0.68
N SER A 158 9.63 -8.01 1.74
CA SER A 158 8.78 -8.62 2.78
C SER A 158 8.16 -7.57 3.70
N ILE A 159 8.91 -6.53 4.07
CA ILE A 159 8.41 -5.42 4.90
C ILE A 159 7.21 -4.74 4.24
N GLN A 160 7.28 -4.45 2.93
CA GLN A 160 6.18 -3.76 2.25
C GLN A 160 4.88 -4.61 2.17
N VAL A 161 4.99 -5.93 2.07
CA VAL A 161 3.84 -6.85 2.18
C VAL A 161 3.27 -6.80 3.59
N ALA A 162 4.11 -6.99 4.61
CA ALA A 162 3.66 -7.00 6.01
C ALA A 162 2.94 -5.70 6.41
N MET A 163 3.47 -4.54 5.99
CA MET A 163 2.84 -3.24 6.23
C MET A 163 1.46 -3.11 5.56
N THR A 164 1.27 -3.74 4.40
CA THR A 164 0.00 -3.74 3.67
C THR A 164 -1.07 -4.52 4.45
N THR A 165 -0.73 -5.70 4.94
CA THR A 165 -1.61 -6.51 5.79
C THR A 165 -1.99 -5.77 7.09
N VAL A 166 -1.01 -5.15 7.78
CA VAL A 166 -1.25 -4.38 9.01
C VAL A 166 -2.24 -3.22 8.79
N LYS A 167 -2.30 -2.67 7.57
CA LYS A 167 -3.21 -1.58 7.20
C LYS A 167 -4.63 -2.07 6.91
N TYR A 168 -4.78 -3.17 6.16
CA TYR A 168 -6.11 -3.60 5.71
C TYR A 168 -6.91 -4.34 6.77
N ILE A 169 -6.28 -5.16 7.63
CA ILE A 169 -6.98 -5.93 8.66
C ILE A 169 -7.79 -5.04 9.61
N PRO A 170 -7.21 -3.98 10.22
CA PRO A 170 -7.96 -3.13 11.13
C PRO A 170 -9.16 -2.46 10.46
N GLN A 171 -9.04 -2.07 9.19
CA GLN A 171 -10.13 -1.46 8.43
C GLN A 171 -11.27 -2.47 8.19
N ALA A 172 -10.94 -3.70 7.78
CA ALA A 172 -11.92 -4.77 7.58
C ALA A 172 -12.68 -5.09 8.87
N VAL A 173 -11.96 -5.18 9.99
CA VAL A 173 -12.54 -5.40 11.32
C VAL A 173 -13.39 -4.21 11.77
N MET A 174 -12.94 -2.98 11.52
CA MET A 174 -13.68 -1.77 11.89
C MET A 174 -15.01 -1.68 11.15
N ASN A 175 -15.01 -1.91 9.83
CA ASN A 175 -16.23 -1.97 9.03
C ASN A 175 -17.19 -3.05 9.56
N PHE A 176 -16.66 -4.23 9.90
CA PHE A 176 -17.45 -5.32 10.48
C PHE A 176 -18.04 -4.97 11.85
N ARG A 177 -17.29 -4.28 12.72
CA ARG A 177 -17.74 -3.88 14.06
C ARG A 177 -18.75 -2.74 14.02
N ARG A 178 -18.53 -1.74 13.16
CA ARG A 178 -19.41 -0.57 12.99
C ARG A 178 -20.65 -0.85 12.17
N LYS A 179 -20.65 -1.93 11.37
CA LYS A 179 -21.72 -2.26 10.41
C LYS A 179 -22.00 -1.09 9.44
N SER A 180 -20.96 -0.33 9.10
CA SER A 180 -21.04 0.86 8.26
C SER A 180 -19.71 1.10 7.55
N THR A 181 -19.78 1.55 6.30
CA THR A 181 -18.64 2.00 5.48
C THR A 181 -18.65 3.50 5.23
N VAL A 182 -19.52 4.25 5.92
CA VAL A 182 -19.61 5.71 5.81
C VAL A 182 -18.32 6.36 6.33
N GLY A 183 -17.81 7.35 5.58
CA GLY A 183 -16.55 8.04 5.87
C GLY A 183 -15.36 7.53 5.06
N TRP A 184 -15.57 6.57 4.15
CA TRP A 184 -14.53 6.03 3.29
C TRP A 184 -14.86 6.18 1.80
N SER A 185 -13.86 6.55 0.98
CA SER A 185 -14.01 6.66 -0.48
C SER A 185 -13.93 5.29 -1.13
N ILE A 186 -15.08 4.72 -1.50
CA ILE A 186 -15.14 3.47 -2.26
C ILE A 186 -14.44 3.58 -3.63
N GLY A 187 -14.41 4.78 -4.23
CA GLY A 187 -13.71 5.02 -5.48
C GLY A 187 -12.21 4.73 -5.40
N ASN A 188 -11.57 5.00 -4.24
CA ASN A 188 -10.17 4.65 -4.05
C ASN A 188 -9.94 3.14 -4.04
N ILE A 189 -10.90 2.36 -3.52
CA ILE A 189 -10.85 0.89 -3.49
C ILE A 189 -11.04 0.30 -4.87
N LEU A 190 -11.90 0.89 -5.70
CA LEU A 190 -12.05 0.46 -7.08
C LEU A 190 -10.78 0.71 -7.91
N LEU A 191 -10.11 1.85 -7.67
CA LEU A 191 -8.82 2.16 -8.30
C LEU A 191 -7.70 1.25 -7.77
N ASP A 192 -7.67 0.95 -6.47
CA ASP A 192 -6.72 0.02 -5.86
C ASP A 192 -6.87 -1.40 -6.43
N LEU A 193 -8.12 -1.87 -6.56
CA LEU A 193 -8.43 -3.16 -7.17
C LEU A 193 -7.98 -3.21 -8.63
N THR A 194 -8.27 -2.15 -9.39
CA THR A 194 -7.86 -2.04 -10.80
C THR A 194 -6.34 -2.12 -10.92
N GLY A 195 -5.61 -1.37 -10.09
CA GLY A 195 -4.15 -1.44 -10.03
C GLY A 195 -3.65 -2.83 -9.64
N GLY A 196 -4.24 -3.46 -8.62
CA GLY A 196 -3.86 -4.80 -8.14
C GLY A 196 -4.04 -5.90 -9.19
N VAL A 197 -5.19 -5.92 -9.88
CA VAL A 197 -5.51 -6.86 -10.96
C VAL A 197 -4.58 -6.67 -12.15
N LEU A 198 -4.39 -5.43 -12.61
CA LEU A 198 -3.50 -5.14 -13.73
C LEU A 198 -2.05 -5.46 -13.38
N ASN A 199 -1.59 -5.13 -12.18
CA ASN A 199 -0.24 -5.46 -11.73
C ASN A 199 0.02 -6.97 -11.68
N PHE A 200 -0.97 -7.77 -11.25
CA PHE A 200 -0.90 -9.23 -11.31
C PHE A 200 -0.93 -9.75 -12.76
N GLY A 201 -1.80 -9.16 -13.59
CA GLY A 201 -1.89 -9.48 -15.01
C GLY A 201 -0.59 -9.21 -15.76
N GLN A 202 0.10 -8.11 -15.44
CA GLN A 202 1.44 -7.78 -15.97
C GLN A 202 2.42 -8.93 -15.68
N MET A 203 2.40 -9.47 -14.46
CA MET A 203 3.26 -10.61 -14.11
C MET A 203 2.91 -11.88 -14.89
N GLY A 204 1.61 -12.10 -15.12
CA GLY A 204 1.10 -13.18 -15.95
C GLY A 204 1.58 -13.09 -17.40
N VAL A 205 1.54 -11.91 -18.02
CA VAL A 205 2.00 -11.70 -19.40
C VAL A 205 3.48 -12.06 -19.56
N GLN A 206 4.35 -11.62 -18.65
CA GLN A 206 5.77 -11.99 -18.68
C GLN A 206 5.97 -13.50 -18.48
N SER A 207 5.20 -14.12 -17.59
CA SER A 207 5.31 -15.57 -17.36
C SER A 207 4.85 -16.40 -18.57
N ILE A 208 3.83 -15.92 -19.29
CA ILE A 208 3.37 -16.52 -20.55
C ILE A 208 4.46 -16.42 -21.62
N ASP A 209 5.08 -15.25 -21.78
CA ASP A 209 6.13 -15.04 -22.77
C ASP A 209 7.37 -15.90 -22.49
N GLN A 210 7.77 -16.01 -21.21
CA GLN A 210 8.99 -16.70 -20.80
C GLN A 210 8.79 -18.20 -20.52
N HIS A 211 7.56 -18.70 -20.61
CA HIS A 211 7.20 -20.10 -20.30
C HIS A 211 7.69 -20.57 -18.90
N THR A 212 7.71 -19.66 -17.94
CA THR A 212 8.25 -19.87 -16.58
C THR A 212 7.45 -19.04 -15.57
N LEU A 213 7.33 -19.54 -14.34
CA LEU A 213 6.67 -18.83 -13.24
C LEU A 213 7.66 -18.10 -12.32
N VAL A 214 8.95 -18.09 -12.67
CA VAL A 214 10.00 -17.42 -11.89
C VAL A 214 9.64 -15.96 -11.60
N ASN A 215 8.98 -15.26 -12.51
CA ASN A 215 8.53 -13.89 -12.26
C ASN A 215 7.65 -13.75 -10.98
N PHE A 216 6.81 -14.75 -10.69
CA PHE A 216 5.93 -14.73 -9.52
C PHE A 216 6.66 -14.94 -8.19
N TYR A 217 7.60 -15.86 -8.11
CA TYR A 217 8.32 -16.14 -6.87
C TYR A 217 9.67 -15.42 -6.75
N GLY A 218 10.26 -15.02 -7.88
CA GLY A 218 11.42 -14.15 -7.96
C GLY A 218 11.11 -12.71 -7.52
N ASN A 219 9.84 -12.30 -7.59
CA ASN A 219 9.32 -11.09 -6.93
C ASN A 219 8.07 -11.44 -6.11
N ILE A 220 8.25 -12.27 -5.09
CA ILE A 220 7.15 -12.78 -4.26
C ILE A 220 6.32 -11.65 -3.62
N GLY A 221 6.93 -10.53 -3.23
CA GLY A 221 6.17 -9.44 -2.62
C GLY A 221 5.35 -8.62 -3.61
N LYS A 222 5.70 -8.55 -4.91
CA LYS A 222 4.78 -8.01 -5.92
C LYS A 222 3.57 -8.92 -6.10
N THR A 223 3.80 -10.23 -6.12
CA THR A 223 2.74 -11.26 -6.14
C THR A 223 1.81 -11.13 -4.93
N LEU A 224 2.38 -11.17 -3.72
CA LEU A 224 1.60 -11.08 -2.47
C LEU A 224 0.91 -9.74 -2.34
N LEU A 225 1.55 -8.63 -2.71
CA LEU A 225 0.92 -7.31 -2.72
C LEU A 225 -0.34 -7.31 -3.60
N SER A 226 -0.23 -7.81 -4.84
CA SER A 226 -1.36 -7.90 -5.75
C SER A 226 -2.49 -8.78 -5.22
N LEU A 227 -2.16 -9.95 -4.65
CA LEU A 227 -3.15 -10.86 -4.09
C LEU A 227 -3.84 -10.28 -2.84
N GLU A 228 -3.08 -9.67 -1.93
CA GLU A 228 -3.63 -9.01 -0.75
C GLU A 228 -4.55 -7.85 -1.14
N THR A 229 -4.13 -6.99 -2.07
CA THR A 229 -4.95 -5.90 -2.58
C THR A 229 -6.27 -6.43 -3.16
N VAL A 230 -6.21 -7.40 -4.08
CA VAL A 230 -7.43 -7.97 -4.68
C VAL A 230 -8.34 -8.58 -3.61
N PHE A 231 -7.79 -9.35 -2.67
CA PHE A 231 -8.57 -9.98 -1.61
C PHE A 231 -9.27 -8.95 -0.71
N PHE A 232 -8.53 -7.97 -0.20
CA PHE A 232 -9.09 -6.98 0.71
C PHE A 232 -10.05 -6.02 -0.01
N ASP A 233 -9.75 -5.62 -1.24
CA ASP A 233 -10.63 -4.72 -1.98
C ASP A 233 -11.97 -5.38 -2.35
N VAL A 234 -11.96 -6.65 -2.75
CA VAL A 234 -13.19 -7.42 -2.93
C VAL A 234 -13.97 -7.51 -1.61
N LEU A 235 -13.29 -7.78 -0.50
CA LEU A 235 -13.92 -7.77 0.83
C LEU A 235 -14.56 -6.41 1.14
N PHE A 236 -13.87 -5.30 0.85
CA PHE A 236 -14.38 -3.95 1.09
C PHE A 236 -15.56 -3.59 0.19
N ILE A 237 -15.54 -4.01 -1.07
CA ILE A 237 -16.65 -3.86 -2.01
C ILE A 237 -17.88 -4.63 -1.51
N ILE A 238 -17.69 -5.88 -1.06
CA ILE A 238 -18.76 -6.68 -0.45
C ILE A 238 -19.30 -5.99 0.81
N GLN A 239 -18.41 -5.50 1.70
CA GLN A 239 -18.82 -4.75 2.88
C GLN A 239 -19.63 -3.50 2.52
N HIS A 240 -19.24 -2.77 1.47
CA HIS A 240 -19.85 -1.50 1.10
C HIS A 240 -21.19 -1.64 0.37
N TYR A 241 -21.27 -2.55 -0.62
CA TYR A 241 -22.46 -2.65 -1.48
C TYR A 241 -23.44 -3.74 -1.05
N VAL A 242 -22.96 -4.79 -0.36
CA VAL A 242 -23.79 -5.96 -0.02
C VAL A 242 -24.14 -5.98 1.46
N LEU A 243 -23.15 -5.91 2.35
CA LEU A 243 -23.39 -6.09 3.79
C LEU A 243 -23.85 -4.81 4.49
N TYR A 244 -23.25 -3.66 4.17
CA TYR A 244 -23.49 -2.38 4.84
C TYR A 244 -23.83 -1.26 3.83
N PRO A 245 -24.88 -1.44 3.00
CA PRO A 245 -25.25 -0.45 1.99
C PRO A 245 -25.60 0.88 2.64
N VAL A 246 -24.99 1.95 2.14
CA VAL A 246 -25.23 3.32 2.62
C VAL A 246 -26.64 3.76 2.20
N LYS A 247 -27.56 3.88 3.15
CA LYS A 247 -28.87 4.49 2.93
C LYS A 247 -28.70 5.99 2.69
N ARG A 248 -29.34 6.53 1.66
CA ARG A 248 -29.33 7.97 1.35
C ARG A 248 -30.69 8.58 1.62
N ASP A 249 -30.72 9.81 2.10
CA ASP A 249 -31.94 10.60 2.23
C ASP A 249 -32.41 11.13 0.86
N GLU A 250 -33.55 11.82 0.85
CA GLU A 250 -34.16 12.40 -0.36
C GLU A 250 -33.23 13.44 -1.04
N ASN A 251 -32.27 13.99 -0.31
CA ASN A 251 -31.27 14.95 -0.81
C ASN A 251 -29.95 14.27 -1.21
N GLY A 252 -29.90 12.93 -1.19
CA GLY A 252 -28.71 12.14 -1.56
C GLY A 252 -27.61 12.10 -0.50
N LYS A 253 -27.83 12.62 0.72
CA LYS A 253 -26.87 12.52 1.84
C LYS A 253 -26.96 11.16 2.51
N ALA A 254 -25.81 10.61 2.90
CA ALA A 254 -25.75 9.37 3.65
C ALA A 254 -26.47 9.53 5.01
N ILE A 255 -27.47 8.69 5.26
CA ILE A 255 -28.16 8.60 6.56
C ILE A 255 -27.21 7.85 7.50
N ILE A 256 -26.58 8.60 8.41
CA ILE A 256 -25.76 8.02 9.47
C ILE A 256 -26.72 7.46 10.52
N SER A 257 -26.99 6.16 10.48
CA SER A 257 -27.69 5.49 11.57
C SER A 257 -26.75 5.47 12.78
N GLU A 258 -27.09 6.24 13.81
CA GLU A 258 -26.37 6.41 15.08
C GLU A 258 -26.36 5.14 15.97
N ARG A 259 -26.37 3.94 15.38
CA ARG A 259 -26.63 2.69 16.12
C ARG A 259 -25.43 2.08 16.84
N VAL A 260 -24.33 2.81 17.03
CA VAL A 260 -23.29 2.41 17.99
C VAL A 260 -22.75 3.65 18.70
N ALA A 261 -23.07 3.74 19.99
CA ALA A 261 -22.68 4.82 20.90
C ALA A 261 -21.17 5.15 20.86
N PRO A 262 -20.77 6.37 21.23
CA PRO A 262 -19.36 6.71 21.41
C PRO A 262 -18.74 5.85 22.51
N LEU A 263 -17.52 5.37 22.31
CA LEU A 263 -16.69 4.66 23.32
C LEU A 263 -16.18 5.58 24.45
N ILE A 264 -16.95 6.61 24.82
CA ILE A 264 -16.64 7.50 25.94
C ILE A 264 -17.91 7.64 26.75
N ARG A 265 -17.95 6.98 27.92
CA ARG A 265 -18.95 7.28 28.95
C ARG A 265 -18.67 8.72 29.41
N PRO A 266 -19.66 9.63 29.41
CA PRO A 266 -19.55 10.83 30.22
C PRO A 266 -19.45 10.35 31.67
N SER A 267 -18.36 10.66 32.36
CA SER A 267 -18.31 10.44 33.81
C SER A 267 -19.34 11.36 34.46
N ASP A 268 -20.23 10.72 35.22
CA ASP A 268 -21.04 11.22 36.32
C ASP A 268 -20.97 12.74 36.56
N LYS A 269 -22.05 13.44 36.20
CA LYS A 269 -22.43 14.68 36.90
C LYS A 269 -23.24 14.27 38.13
N PRO A 270 -22.89 14.70 39.35
CA PRO A 270 -23.77 14.54 40.50
C PRO A 270 -25.05 15.37 40.29
N GLU A 271 -26.17 14.79 40.70
CA GLU A 271 -27.49 15.39 40.73
C GLU A 271 -27.48 16.72 41.50
N GLU A 272 -28.09 17.75 40.90
CA GLU A 272 -28.52 18.94 41.64
C GLU A 272 -29.70 18.54 42.51
N ASP A 273 -29.45 18.41 43.82
CA ASP A 273 -30.52 18.38 44.81
C ASP A 273 -31.26 19.72 44.78
N SER A 274 -32.56 19.62 44.54
CA SER A 274 -33.52 20.70 44.71
C SER A 274 -34.11 20.61 46.11
N VAL A 275 -33.85 21.64 46.92
CA VAL A 275 -34.70 22.33 47.94
C VAL A 275 -33.78 23.01 48.95
#